data_AF-A0AAD6B7W6-F1
#
_entry.id   AF-A0AAD6B7W6-F1
#
_cell.length_a   1.000
_cell.length_b   1.000
_cell.length_c   1.000
_cell.angle_alpha   90.00
_cell.angle_beta   90.00
_cell.angle_gamma   90.00
#
_symmetry.space_group_name_H-M   'P 1'
#
loop_
_entity.id
_entity.type
_entity.pdbx_description
1 polymer ?
#
loop_
_entity_poly.entity_id
_entity_poly.type
_entity_poly.pdbx_seq_one_letter_code
_entity_poly.pdbx_strand_id
1 'polypeptide(L)'
;MFLSGNKKITVKLRDNTVDLKETKDLFARLMVLARSNRDINQKEAIGNYEFTLKPRALFASNGTDLTDYLAAKILEYKRRSSKLIITSASGNTRSNKYLLFEENNHEEADTLLIHQAVLASHRNPADAQLMFFSPDTDILVLVTANYDLLLKNTSISMASGVVQIEPLWRALGKERAKALPAFYAFTGADNTGRFSRIRKATWLQIYLKADEDIINALKMLLDEAEVAEGMLSTLASFVCAAYSPKGINIKTIPELRWYIFCKHRAESDKLPPTLGALKQHILRVHVQTRIWAQAAIALQDPQPDPLHNGYFRDSDGMKPTTTEVLSAPKVQCRLAVPERR
;
A
#
# COMPACT_ATOMS: atom_id res chain seq x y z
N MET A 1 33.08 -1.88 -30.39
CA MET A 1 34.36 -1.30 -29.97
C MET A 1 34.48 -1.49 -28.46
N PHE A 2 35.27 -2.49 -28.05
CA PHE A 2 35.90 -2.79 -26.75
C PHE A 2 35.10 -2.48 -25.45
N LEU A 3 34.56 -3.47 -24.72
CA LEU A 3 35.13 -4.58 -23.91
C LEU A 3 35.04 -4.32 -22.38
N SER A 4 34.58 -5.38 -21.69
CA SER A 4 35.02 -5.84 -20.36
C SER A 4 34.52 -5.08 -19.10
N GLY A 5 34.07 -5.74 -18.03
CA GLY A 5 34.22 -7.15 -17.72
C GLY A 5 33.24 -7.70 -16.68
N ASN A 6 33.03 -9.02 -16.79
CA ASN A 6 32.47 -9.85 -15.74
C ASN A 6 33.41 -9.81 -14.54
N LYS A 7 33.07 -9.03 -13.52
CA LYS A 7 33.66 -9.17 -12.19
C LYS A 7 32.71 -9.99 -11.33
N LYS A 8 33.02 -11.28 -11.20
CA LYS A 8 32.51 -12.14 -10.12
C LYS A 8 33.10 -11.60 -8.82
N ILE A 9 32.29 -10.94 -8.00
CA ILE A 9 32.67 -10.61 -6.63
C ILE A 9 32.13 -11.73 -5.75
N THR A 10 33.03 -12.57 -5.25
CA THR A 10 32.75 -13.47 -4.13
C THR A 10 32.82 -12.63 -2.85
N VAL A 11 31.67 -12.32 -2.26
CA VAL A 11 31.61 -11.70 -0.93
C VAL A 11 31.53 -12.81 0.11
N LYS A 12 32.52 -12.88 0.99
CA LYS A 12 32.49 -13.73 2.18
C LYS A 12 31.36 -13.24 3.09
N LEU A 13 30.40 -14.12 3.34
CA LEU A 13 29.34 -13.93 4.31
C LEU A 13 29.94 -13.76 5.71
N ARG A 14 29.56 -12.67 6.37
CA ARG A 14 29.46 -12.63 7.82
C ARG A 14 27.98 -12.75 8.17
N ASP A 15 27.73 -13.70 9.05
CA ASP A 15 26.43 -14.23 9.39
C ASP A 15 25.59 -13.21 10.14
N ASN A 16 24.43 -12.88 9.56
CA ASN A 16 23.13 -12.59 10.20
C ASN A 16 22.26 -11.76 9.23
N THR A 17 21.58 -12.45 8.31
CA THR A 17 20.56 -11.85 7.42
C THR A 17 19.19 -12.41 7.79
N VAL A 18 18.21 -11.53 7.96
CA VAL A 18 16.80 -11.87 8.18
C VAL A 18 16.01 -11.54 6.90
N ASP A 19 15.50 -12.59 6.25
CA ASP A 19 14.67 -12.49 5.04
C ASP A 19 13.19 -12.61 5.43
N LEU A 20 12.38 -11.58 5.15
CA LEU A 20 10.94 -11.53 5.44
C LEU A 20 10.15 -11.57 4.13
N LYS A 21 9.18 -12.47 3.99
CA LYS A 21 8.39 -12.60 2.76
C LYS A 21 6.90 -12.52 3.04
N GLU A 22 6.23 -11.64 2.30
CA GLU A 22 4.79 -11.61 2.17
C GLU A 22 4.35 -12.08 0.78
N THR A 23 3.15 -12.62 0.72
CA THR A 23 2.62 -13.27 -0.46
C THR A 23 1.18 -12.82 -0.76
N LYS A 24 1.00 -11.87 -1.71
CA LYS A 24 -0.31 -11.65 -2.37
C LYS A 24 -0.43 -11.76 -3.91
N ASP A 25 0.66 -11.85 -4.69
CA ASP A 25 0.50 -12.05 -6.16
C ASP A 25 1.40 -13.14 -6.81
N LEU A 26 0.80 -14.21 -7.38
CA LEU A 26 1.46 -15.45 -7.82
C LEU A 26 2.34 -15.28 -9.07
N PHE A 27 1.89 -14.46 -10.03
CA PHE A 27 2.57 -14.30 -11.32
C PHE A 27 3.84 -13.45 -11.20
N ALA A 28 3.76 -12.37 -10.41
CA ALA A 28 4.94 -11.58 -10.04
C ALA A 28 5.95 -12.40 -9.24
N ARG A 29 5.49 -13.30 -8.35
CA ARG A 29 6.35 -14.23 -7.58
C ARG A 29 7.12 -15.21 -8.48
N LEU A 30 6.47 -15.81 -9.48
CA LEU A 30 7.11 -16.73 -10.43
C LEU A 30 8.20 -16.01 -11.24
N MET A 31 7.92 -14.78 -11.68
CA MET A 31 8.87 -13.98 -12.44
C MET A 31 10.08 -13.51 -11.61
N VAL A 32 9.88 -13.12 -10.35
CA VAL A 32 10.97 -12.74 -9.44
C VAL A 32 11.81 -13.96 -9.05
N LEU A 33 11.18 -15.09 -8.69
CA LEU A 33 11.87 -16.33 -8.33
C LEU A 33 12.67 -16.89 -9.53
N ALA A 34 12.08 -16.93 -10.72
CA ALA A 34 12.72 -17.43 -11.93
C ALA A 34 13.87 -16.53 -12.44
N ARG A 35 13.83 -15.22 -12.16
CA ARG A 35 14.95 -14.31 -12.47
C ARG A 35 16.14 -14.48 -11.52
N SER A 36 15.87 -14.85 -10.27
CA SER A 36 16.89 -15.03 -9.24
C SER A 36 17.50 -16.45 -9.20
N ASN A 37 16.98 -17.41 -9.97
CA ASN A 37 17.31 -18.83 -9.84
C ASN A 37 17.42 -19.54 -11.20
N ARG A 38 18.60 -20.05 -11.57
CA ARG A 38 18.88 -20.62 -12.91
C ARG A 38 18.26 -22.00 -13.17
N ASP A 39 17.78 -22.67 -12.13
CA ASP A 39 17.27 -24.05 -12.20
C ASP A 39 15.75 -24.14 -12.44
N ILE A 40 15.06 -22.99 -12.58
CA ILE A 40 13.62 -22.95 -12.87
C ILE A 40 13.42 -22.86 -14.39
N ASN A 41 12.96 -23.95 -15.00
CA ASN A 41 12.65 -24.02 -16.43
C ASN A 41 11.32 -23.30 -16.75
N GLN A 42 11.42 -22.03 -17.13
CA GLN A 42 10.28 -21.17 -17.46
C GLN A 42 9.38 -21.74 -18.57
N LYS A 43 9.98 -22.44 -19.53
CA LYS A 43 9.27 -22.98 -20.70
C LYS A 43 8.35 -24.16 -20.33
N GLU A 44 8.78 -24.97 -19.38
CA GLU A 44 8.02 -26.11 -18.87
C GLU A 44 6.88 -25.67 -17.94
N ALA A 45 7.16 -24.72 -17.03
CA ALA A 45 6.17 -24.21 -16.09
C ALA A 45 5.02 -23.44 -16.76
N ILE A 46 5.31 -22.73 -17.85
CA ILE A 46 4.30 -21.98 -18.63
C ILE A 46 3.62 -22.88 -19.66
N GLY A 47 4.33 -23.86 -20.23
CA GLY A 47 3.81 -24.72 -21.30
C GLY A 47 2.85 -25.81 -20.84
N ASN A 48 2.94 -26.24 -19.58
CA ASN A 48 2.19 -27.40 -19.07
C ASN A 48 1.04 -27.05 -18.11
N TYR A 49 0.91 -25.79 -17.69
CA TYR A 49 -0.07 -25.38 -16.67
C TYR A 49 -0.81 -24.11 -17.11
N GLU A 50 -2.14 -24.21 -17.23
CA GLU A 50 -3.00 -23.12 -17.67
C GLU A 50 -3.29 -22.16 -16.49
N PHE A 51 -2.79 -20.93 -16.56
CA PHE A 51 -3.05 -19.90 -15.55
C PHE A 51 -4.19 -18.99 -15.98
N THR A 52 -5.43 -19.40 -15.69
CA THR A 52 -6.62 -18.58 -15.96
C THR A 52 -6.95 -17.68 -14.75
N LEU A 53 -7.12 -16.38 -14.99
CA LEU A 53 -7.59 -15.41 -14.01
C LEU A 53 -9.04 -15.70 -13.60
N LYS A 54 -9.25 -16.40 -12.48
CA LYS A 54 -10.49 -16.35 -11.71
C LYS A 54 -10.17 -16.06 -10.23
N PRO A 55 -10.66 -14.94 -9.66
CA PRO A 55 -10.40 -14.59 -8.28
C PRO A 55 -11.44 -15.25 -7.36
N ARG A 56 -11.03 -16.32 -6.66
CA ARG A 56 -11.45 -16.70 -5.30
C ARG A 56 -10.82 -18.05 -4.95
N ALA A 57 -9.93 -18.01 -3.95
CA ALA A 57 -9.23 -19.12 -3.32
C ALA A 57 -8.39 -19.99 -4.28
N LEU A 58 -7.13 -19.59 -4.45
CA LEU A 58 -6.11 -20.45 -5.04
C LEU A 58 -5.71 -21.48 -3.99
N PHE A 59 -6.20 -22.70 -4.12
CA PHE A 59 -5.73 -23.83 -3.34
C PHE A 59 -4.63 -24.56 -4.12
N ALA A 60 -3.60 -25.04 -3.41
CA ALA A 60 -2.70 -26.04 -3.95
C ALA A 60 -3.49 -27.34 -4.24
N SER A 61 -2.89 -28.27 -4.99
CA SER A 61 -3.56 -29.53 -5.39
C SER A 61 -4.04 -30.39 -4.21
N ASN A 62 -3.52 -30.14 -3.01
CA ASN A 62 -3.91 -30.75 -1.75
C ASN A 62 -5.00 -29.96 -0.98
N GLY A 63 -5.60 -28.92 -1.56
CA GLY A 63 -6.65 -28.12 -0.94
C GLY A 63 -6.18 -27.09 0.09
N THR A 64 -4.87 -26.93 0.32
CA THR A 64 -4.34 -25.88 1.22
C THR A 64 -4.23 -24.55 0.49
N ASP A 65 -4.43 -23.42 1.18
CA ASP A 65 -4.21 -22.09 0.59
C ASP A 65 -2.82 -22.02 -0.06
N LEU A 66 -2.77 -21.56 -1.32
CA LEU A 66 -1.55 -21.57 -2.11
C LEU A 66 -0.46 -20.68 -1.50
N THR A 67 -0.84 -19.60 -0.81
CA THR A 67 0.14 -18.72 -0.14
C THR A 67 0.75 -19.42 1.06
N ASP A 68 -0.06 -20.12 1.87
CA ASP A 68 0.42 -20.95 2.99
C ASP A 68 1.29 -22.12 2.52
N TYR A 69 0.91 -22.77 1.42
CA TYR A 69 1.70 -23.85 0.81
C TYR A 69 3.07 -23.35 0.35
N LEU A 70 3.11 -22.23 -0.38
CA LEU A 70 4.36 -21.65 -0.86
C LEU A 70 5.26 -21.18 0.30
N ALA A 71 4.68 -20.59 1.34
CA ALA A 71 5.41 -20.23 2.56
C ALA A 71 6.07 -21.47 3.18
N ALA A 72 5.33 -22.55 3.38
CA ALA A 72 5.85 -23.80 3.92
C ALA A 72 6.99 -24.38 3.05
N LYS A 73 6.84 -24.38 1.72
CA LYS A 73 7.86 -24.90 0.79
C LYS A 73 9.15 -24.09 0.78
N ILE A 74 9.05 -22.77 0.95
CA ILE A 74 10.24 -21.90 1.08
C ILE A 74 11.02 -22.27 2.34
N LEU A 75 10.33 -22.47 3.46
CA LEU A 75 10.97 -22.85 4.72
C LEU A 75 11.60 -24.24 4.64
N GLU A 76 10.93 -25.20 4.00
CA GLU A 76 11.47 -26.55 3.76
C GLU A 76 12.75 -26.48 2.92
N TYR A 77 12.69 -25.77 1.79
CA TYR A 77 13.84 -25.60 0.88
C TYR A 77 15.01 -24.90 1.56
N LYS A 78 14.74 -23.97 2.47
CA LYS A 78 15.74 -23.18 3.19
C LYS A 78 16.01 -23.66 4.63
N ARG A 79 15.58 -24.88 4.97
CA ARG A 79 15.72 -25.46 6.32
C ARG A 79 17.16 -25.49 6.81
N ARG A 80 18.13 -25.72 5.92
CA ARG A 80 19.58 -25.76 6.23
C ARG A 80 20.31 -24.43 5.99
N SER A 81 19.59 -23.35 5.68
CA SER A 81 20.21 -22.05 5.43
C SER A 81 20.74 -21.44 6.73
N SER A 82 21.91 -20.79 6.67
CA SER A 82 22.39 -19.95 7.77
C SER A 82 21.54 -18.69 7.94
N LYS A 83 20.78 -18.28 6.92
CA LYS A 83 19.85 -17.16 6.99
C LYS A 83 18.62 -17.50 7.82
N LEU A 84 18.13 -16.53 8.58
CA LEU A 84 16.84 -16.62 9.21
C LEU A 84 15.78 -16.18 8.20
N ILE A 85 14.80 -17.05 7.95
CA ILE A 85 13.69 -16.76 7.03
C ILE A 85 12.41 -16.80 7.84
N ILE A 86 11.62 -15.75 7.73
CA ILE A 86 10.29 -15.63 8.33
C ILE A 86 9.30 -15.37 7.19
N THR A 87 8.23 -16.16 7.18
CA THR A 87 7.15 -16.05 6.19
C THR A 87 5.85 -15.71 6.89
N SER A 88 5.11 -14.75 6.35
CA SER A 88 3.75 -14.41 6.80
C SER A 88 2.75 -14.65 5.66
N ALA A 89 1.77 -15.51 5.91
CA ALA A 89 0.71 -15.87 4.96
C ALA A 89 -0.60 -16.14 5.72
N SER A 90 -1.72 -15.62 5.22
CA SER A 90 -3.06 -15.82 5.81
C SER A 90 -3.13 -15.55 7.33
N GLY A 91 -2.44 -14.51 7.82
CA GLY A 91 -2.36 -14.19 9.26
C GLY A 91 -1.44 -15.11 10.09
N ASN A 92 -0.82 -16.11 9.47
CA ASN A 92 0.09 -17.04 10.14
C ASN A 92 1.55 -16.67 9.87
N THR A 93 2.39 -16.77 10.91
CA THR A 93 3.85 -16.61 10.79
C THR A 93 4.57 -17.93 11.02
N ARG A 94 5.60 -18.19 10.22
CA ARG A 94 6.47 -19.37 10.33
C ARG A 94 7.93 -19.02 10.04
N SER A 95 8.87 -19.83 10.54
CA SER A 95 10.30 -19.66 10.29
C SER A 95 11.04 -20.96 10.01
N ASN A 96 12.21 -20.84 9.37
CA ASN A 96 13.08 -21.99 9.08
C ASN A 96 13.97 -22.40 10.28
N LYS A 97 14.01 -21.56 11.32
CA LYS A 97 14.68 -21.79 12.61
C LYS A 97 13.66 -21.72 13.74
N TYR A 98 13.99 -22.27 14.91
CA TYR A 98 13.15 -22.11 16.10
C TYR A 98 13.10 -20.64 16.52
N LEU A 99 11.91 -20.05 16.48
CA LEU A 99 11.62 -18.70 16.94
C LEU A 99 10.33 -18.74 17.76
N LEU A 100 10.34 -18.02 18.87
CA LEU A 100 9.14 -17.69 19.62
C LEU A 100 8.51 -16.46 18.99
N PHE A 101 7.33 -16.64 18.39
CA PHE A 101 6.50 -15.53 17.91
C PHE A 101 5.66 -15.03 19.07
N GLU A 102 5.53 -13.71 19.16
CA GLU A 102 4.59 -13.09 20.10
C GLU A 102 3.16 -13.31 19.59
N GLU A 103 2.23 -13.45 20.54
CA GLU A 103 0.80 -13.46 20.21
C GLU A 103 0.43 -12.12 19.56
N ASN A 104 -0.35 -12.18 18.48
CA ASN A 104 -0.76 -11.01 17.72
C ASN A 104 -2.14 -11.23 17.10
N ASN A 105 -2.80 -10.13 16.71
CA ASN A 105 -4.13 -10.14 16.10
C ASN A 105 -4.17 -9.52 14.69
N HIS A 106 -3.04 -9.50 13.97
CA HIS A 106 -2.98 -8.95 12.63
C HIS A 106 -3.82 -9.78 11.64
N GLU A 107 -4.81 -9.14 11.02
CA GLU A 107 -5.58 -9.74 9.93
C GLU A 107 -4.85 -9.64 8.57
N GLU A 108 -4.16 -8.52 8.31
CA GLU A 108 -3.41 -8.29 7.08
C GLU A 108 -1.97 -8.84 7.17
N ALA A 109 -1.59 -9.68 6.20
CA ALA A 109 -0.21 -10.15 6.08
C ALA A 109 0.80 -9.00 5.94
N ASP A 110 0.39 -7.87 5.34
CA ASP A 110 1.23 -6.70 5.11
C ASP A 110 1.69 -6.10 6.44
N THR A 111 0.72 -5.83 7.32
CA THR A 111 0.99 -5.30 8.66
C THR A 111 1.72 -6.31 9.54
N LEU A 112 1.37 -7.60 9.46
CA LEU A 112 2.06 -8.66 10.19
C LEU A 112 3.55 -8.73 9.78
N LEU A 113 3.86 -8.55 8.49
CA LEU A 113 5.24 -8.54 8.01
C LEU A 113 6.05 -7.42 8.64
N ILE A 114 5.47 -6.23 8.79
CA ILE A 114 6.11 -5.07 9.43
C ILE A 114 6.31 -5.34 10.92
N HIS A 115 5.32 -5.86 11.63
CA HIS A 115 5.47 -6.22 13.04
C HIS A 115 6.62 -7.21 13.24
N GLN A 116 6.68 -8.28 12.43
CA GLN A 116 7.78 -9.25 12.50
C GLN A 116 9.13 -8.62 12.18
N ALA A 117 9.17 -7.63 11.28
CA ALA A 117 10.38 -6.88 10.96
C ALA A 117 10.88 -6.02 12.12
N VAL A 118 9.95 -5.38 12.83
CA VAL A 118 10.25 -4.63 14.04
C VAL A 118 10.78 -5.57 15.13
N LEU A 119 10.14 -6.71 15.37
CA LEU A 119 10.65 -7.71 16.33
C LEU A 119 12.04 -8.24 15.95
N ALA A 120 12.22 -8.57 14.66
CA ALA A 120 13.52 -9.01 14.16
C ALA A 120 14.58 -7.92 14.37
N SER A 121 14.23 -6.65 14.18
CA SER A 121 15.17 -5.54 14.37
C SER A 121 15.59 -5.36 15.82
N HIS A 122 14.69 -5.58 16.77
CA HIS A 122 15.02 -5.54 18.21
C HIS A 122 15.86 -6.74 18.68
N ARG A 123 15.65 -7.92 18.07
CA ARG A 123 16.28 -9.18 18.49
C ARG A 123 17.64 -9.44 17.83
N ASN A 124 18.02 -8.65 16.83
CA ASN A 124 19.26 -8.84 16.08
C ASN A 124 20.24 -7.67 16.26
N PRO A 125 21.55 -7.92 16.11
CA PRO A 125 22.57 -6.86 16.13
C PRO A 125 22.30 -5.75 15.10
N ALA A 126 22.70 -4.52 15.41
CA ALA A 126 22.43 -3.34 14.58
C ALA A 126 23.07 -3.39 13.17
N ASP A 127 24.09 -4.21 12.96
CA ASP A 127 24.76 -4.44 11.68
C ASP A 127 24.11 -5.56 10.84
N ALA A 128 23.15 -6.30 11.40
CA ALA A 128 22.39 -7.31 10.69
C ALA A 128 21.64 -6.71 9.50
N GLN A 129 21.47 -7.53 8.45
CA GLN A 129 20.74 -7.12 7.25
C GLN A 129 19.29 -7.60 7.32
N LEU A 130 18.36 -6.68 7.05
CA LEU A 130 16.94 -6.96 6.91
C LEU A 130 16.53 -6.85 5.45
N MET A 131 15.94 -7.91 4.90
CA MET A 131 15.47 -7.94 3.52
C MET A 131 14.01 -8.34 3.43
N PHE A 132 13.19 -7.43 2.94
CA PHE A 132 11.80 -7.70 2.57
C PHE A 132 11.73 -8.28 1.17
N PHE A 133 10.91 -9.29 0.97
CA PHE A 133 10.57 -9.86 -0.33
C PHE A 133 9.07 -9.69 -0.54
N SER A 134 8.69 -8.58 -1.16
CA SER A 134 7.32 -8.33 -1.57
C SER A 134 7.31 -7.59 -2.91
N PRO A 135 6.53 -8.06 -3.91
CA PRO A 135 6.26 -7.26 -5.09
C PRO A 135 5.27 -6.12 -4.80
N ASP A 136 4.65 -6.14 -3.60
CA ASP A 136 3.61 -5.19 -3.22
C ASP A 136 4.20 -3.81 -2.91
N THR A 137 3.53 -2.78 -3.41
CA THR A 137 3.91 -1.40 -3.12
C THR A 137 3.49 -0.99 -1.72
N ASP A 138 2.48 -1.65 -1.15
CA ASP A 138 1.97 -1.37 0.18
C ASP A 138 3.06 -1.66 1.22
N ILE A 139 3.82 -2.75 1.05
CA ILE A 139 5.01 -3.03 1.87
C ILE A 139 6.10 -1.98 1.70
N LEU A 140 6.41 -1.52 0.48
CA LEU A 140 7.41 -0.46 0.31
C LEU A 140 7.02 0.79 1.11
N VAL A 141 5.74 1.14 1.08
CA VAL A 141 5.18 2.29 1.81
C VAL A 141 5.29 2.08 3.32
N LEU A 142 4.85 0.93 3.83
CA LEU A 142 4.86 0.62 5.26
C LEU A 142 6.29 0.49 5.82
N VAL A 143 7.19 -0.17 5.10
CA VAL A 143 8.61 -0.30 5.50
C VAL A 143 9.27 1.07 5.53
N THR A 144 8.97 1.95 4.56
CA THR A 144 9.48 3.32 4.58
C THR A 144 8.91 4.09 5.78
N ALA A 145 7.62 3.95 6.08
CA ALA A 145 6.99 4.67 7.19
C ALA A 145 7.51 4.26 8.57
N ASN A 146 7.89 2.99 8.75
CA ASN A 146 8.36 2.42 10.01
C ASN A 146 9.88 2.28 10.09
N TYR A 147 10.64 2.85 9.14
CA TYR A 147 12.09 2.62 9.04
C TYR A 147 12.87 2.98 10.31
N ASP A 148 12.40 3.95 11.10
CA ASP A 148 13.01 4.33 12.38
C ASP A 148 12.91 3.25 13.47
N LEU A 149 12.04 2.26 13.29
CA LEU A 149 11.91 1.07 14.14
C LEU A 149 12.67 -0.14 13.60
N LEU A 150 13.28 -0.04 12.42
CA LEU A 150 13.93 -1.14 11.72
C LEU A 150 15.45 -1.05 11.78
N LEU A 151 16.12 -2.16 11.42
CA LEU A 151 17.57 -2.19 11.22
C LEU A 151 18.00 -1.17 10.15
N LYS A 152 19.17 -0.55 10.33
CA LYS A 152 19.70 0.43 9.36
C LYS A 152 19.91 -0.20 7.97
N ASN A 153 20.36 -1.45 7.93
CA ASN A 153 20.60 -2.19 6.70
C ASN A 153 19.31 -2.85 6.19
N THR A 154 18.25 -2.06 6.01
CA THR A 154 16.94 -2.53 5.51
C THR A 154 16.79 -2.30 4.01
N SER A 155 16.39 -3.37 3.31
CA SER A 155 16.14 -3.35 1.87
C SER A 155 14.87 -4.12 1.51
N ILE A 156 14.29 -3.80 0.36
CA ILE A 156 13.16 -4.53 -0.22
C ILE A 156 13.48 -5.01 -1.63
N SER A 157 13.20 -6.27 -1.90
CA SER A 157 13.32 -6.91 -3.20
C SER A 157 11.99 -6.87 -3.93
N MET A 158 11.94 -6.10 -5.01
CA MET A 158 10.77 -5.91 -5.87
C MET A 158 11.05 -6.46 -7.29
N ALA A 159 10.03 -6.50 -8.15
CA ALA A 159 10.19 -6.95 -9.54
C ALA A 159 11.20 -6.10 -10.35
N SER A 160 11.35 -4.83 -9.99
CA SER A 160 12.31 -3.88 -10.58
C SER A 160 13.73 -4.00 -10.03
N GLY A 161 13.95 -4.80 -8.98
CA GLY A 161 15.24 -4.96 -8.31
C GLY A 161 15.16 -4.70 -6.81
N VAL A 162 16.34 -4.66 -6.18
CA VAL A 162 16.47 -4.41 -4.74
C VAL A 162 16.59 -2.90 -4.49
N VAL A 163 15.77 -2.40 -3.57
CA VAL A 163 15.72 -1.01 -3.15
C VAL A 163 16.19 -0.91 -1.71
N GLN A 164 17.15 -0.01 -1.44
CA GLN A 164 17.55 0.34 -0.07
C GLN A 164 16.55 1.36 0.50
N ILE A 165 16.11 1.16 1.74
CA ILE A 165 15.06 2.00 2.34
C ILE A 165 15.63 3.30 2.91
N GLU A 166 16.84 3.25 3.49
CA GLU A 166 17.46 4.40 4.13
C GLU A 166 17.51 5.66 3.23
N PRO A 167 17.95 5.59 1.96
CA PRO A 167 18.01 6.78 1.11
C PRO A 167 16.63 7.37 0.83
N LEU A 168 15.60 6.53 0.70
CA LEU A 168 14.22 6.97 0.51
C LEU A 168 13.69 7.67 1.76
N TRP A 169 13.87 7.05 2.92
CA TRP A 169 13.46 7.62 4.20
C TRP A 169 14.15 8.95 4.47
N ARG A 170 15.47 9.03 4.24
CA ARG A 170 16.26 10.28 4.39
C ARG A 170 15.79 11.38 3.44
N ALA A 171 15.45 11.04 2.20
CA ALA A 171 14.97 12.01 1.21
C ALA A 171 13.57 12.55 1.55
N LEU A 172 12.70 11.73 2.14
CA LEU A 172 11.36 12.15 2.59
C LEU A 172 11.43 12.96 3.90
N GLY A 173 12.30 12.56 4.81
CA GLY A 173 12.31 13.03 6.19
C GLY A 173 11.24 12.33 7.04
N LYS A 174 11.45 12.35 8.37
CA LYS A 174 10.64 11.60 9.34
C LYS A 174 9.13 11.86 9.22
N GLU A 175 8.72 13.13 9.16
CA GLU A 175 7.30 13.49 9.16
C GLU A 175 6.57 13.00 7.91
N ARG A 176 7.19 13.15 6.73
CA ARG A 176 6.61 12.66 5.46
C ARG A 176 6.74 11.16 5.30
N ALA A 177 7.75 10.52 5.89
CA ALA A 177 7.80 9.07 5.93
C ALA A 177 6.63 8.53 6.75
N LYS A 178 6.37 9.10 7.93
CA LYS A 178 5.26 8.70 8.80
C LYS A 178 3.88 8.94 8.16
N ALA A 179 3.71 10.03 7.41
CA ALA A 179 2.47 10.34 6.70
C ALA A 179 2.28 9.55 5.38
N LEU A 180 3.31 8.82 4.92
CA LEU A 180 3.32 8.14 3.62
C LEU A 180 2.18 7.11 3.44
N PRO A 181 1.83 6.28 4.45
CA PRO A 181 0.71 5.33 4.32
C PRO A 181 -0.62 6.05 4.05
N ALA A 182 -0.88 7.15 4.77
CA ALA A 182 -2.06 7.97 4.54
C ALA A 182 -2.06 8.65 3.18
N PHE A 183 -0.93 9.20 2.74
CA PHE A 183 -0.82 9.73 1.38
C PHE A 183 -1.09 8.66 0.31
N TYR A 184 -0.50 7.47 0.46
CA TYR A 184 -0.63 6.41 -0.51
C TYR A 184 -2.06 5.88 -0.60
N ALA A 185 -2.71 5.62 0.56
CA ALA A 185 -4.12 5.28 0.64
C ALA A 185 -5.00 6.42 0.09
N PHE A 186 -4.70 7.68 0.43
CA PHE A 186 -5.46 8.83 -0.05
C PHE A 186 -5.49 8.91 -1.57
N THR A 187 -4.35 8.69 -2.24
CA THR A 187 -4.21 8.87 -3.69
C THR A 187 -4.64 7.65 -4.51
N GLY A 188 -5.02 6.57 -3.83
CA GLY A 188 -5.61 5.36 -4.40
C GLY A 188 -4.71 4.14 -4.18
N ALA A 189 -5.01 3.37 -3.15
CA ALA A 189 -4.53 2.01 -2.92
C ALA A 189 -5.56 1.02 -3.50
N ASP A 190 -5.41 -0.28 -3.24
CA ASP A 190 -6.31 -1.30 -3.80
C ASP A 190 -7.77 -1.14 -3.35
N ASN A 191 -8.00 -0.57 -2.17
CA ASN A 191 -9.32 -0.45 -1.56
C ASN A 191 -9.85 0.99 -1.45
N THR A 192 -9.01 1.99 -1.71
CA THR A 192 -9.37 3.41 -1.73
C THR A 192 -9.38 3.89 -3.17
N GLY A 193 -10.52 4.36 -3.66
CA GLY A 193 -10.68 4.74 -5.07
C GLY A 193 -9.63 5.76 -5.55
N ARG A 194 -9.31 5.74 -6.85
CA ARG A 194 -8.35 6.69 -7.44
C ARG A 194 -9.00 8.02 -7.84
N PHE A 195 -8.25 9.11 -7.73
CA PHE A 195 -8.64 10.41 -8.27
C PHE A 195 -8.57 10.40 -9.81
N SER A 196 -9.65 10.85 -10.47
CA SER A 196 -9.72 10.88 -11.93
C SER A 196 -8.65 11.78 -12.54
N ARG A 197 -7.96 11.28 -13.57
CA ARG A 197 -6.98 12.01 -14.42
C ARG A 197 -5.72 12.54 -13.72
N ILE A 198 -5.54 12.30 -12.42
CA ILE A 198 -4.28 12.63 -11.72
C ILE A 198 -3.45 11.36 -11.55
N ARG A 199 -2.20 11.39 -12.02
CA ARG A 199 -1.27 10.26 -11.88
C ARG A 199 -0.60 10.27 -10.50
N LYS A 200 -0.25 9.09 -9.96
CA LYS A 200 0.51 9.00 -8.69
C LYS A 200 1.80 9.82 -8.69
N ALA A 201 2.51 9.89 -9.83
CA ALA A 201 3.70 10.73 -9.97
C ALA A 201 3.39 12.22 -9.74
N THR A 202 2.25 12.72 -10.22
CA THR A 202 1.80 14.10 -9.98
C THR A 202 1.47 14.31 -8.51
N TRP A 203 0.73 13.38 -7.90
CA TRP A 203 0.43 13.40 -6.47
C TRP A 203 1.69 13.45 -5.61
N LEU A 204 2.71 12.64 -5.94
CA LEU A 204 3.97 12.61 -5.21
C LEU A 204 4.70 13.96 -5.29
N GLN A 205 4.70 14.61 -6.46
CA GLN A 205 5.30 15.95 -6.60
C GLN A 205 4.59 17.02 -5.76
N ILE A 206 3.26 16.92 -5.62
CA ILE A 206 2.47 17.83 -4.78
C ILE A 206 2.75 17.53 -3.30
N TYR A 207 2.78 16.25 -2.92
CA TYR A 207 3.09 15.80 -1.56
C TYR A 207 4.47 16.25 -1.07
N LEU A 208 5.49 16.13 -1.92
CA LEU A 208 6.84 16.59 -1.59
C LEU A 208 6.94 18.11 -1.38
N LYS A 209 5.99 18.88 -1.93
CA LYS A 209 5.90 20.34 -1.79
C LYS A 209 4.84 20.80 -0.80
N ALA A 210 4.06 19.86 -0.25
CA ALA A 210 2.98 20.17 0.66
C ALA A 210 3.52 20.78 1.96
N ASP A 211 2.79 21.75 2.49
CA ASP A 211 3.09 22.38 3.77
C ASP A 211 2.84 21.44 4.96
N GLU A 212 3.23 21.87 6.15
CA GLU A 212 3.11 21.08 7.37
C GLU A 212 1.65 20.78 7.74
N ASP A 213 0.71 21.67 7.41
CA ASP A 213 -0.72 21.46 7.70
C ASP A 213 -1.26 20.25 6.94
N ILE A 214 -0.91 20.11 5.65
CA ILE A 214 -1.28 18.91 4.86
C ILE A 214 -0.63 17.64 5.45
N ILE A 215 0.66 17.69 5.80
CA ILE A 215 1.36 16.52 6.34
C ILE A 215 0.75 16.11 7.68
N ASN A 216 0.40 17.08 8.54
CA ASN A 216 -0.26 16.83 9.81
C ASN A 216 -1.67 16.28 9.62
N ALA A 217 -2.47 16.82 8.69
CA ALA A 217 -3.80 16.29 8.40
C ALA A 217 -3.75 14.84 7.88
N LEU A 218 -2.74 14.50 7.07
CA LEU A 218 -2.50 13.11 6.65
C LEU A 218 -2.12 12.24 7.84
N LYS A 219 -1.24 12.69 8.74
CA LYS A 219 -0.87 11.98 9.97
C LYS A 219 -2.06 11.74 10.90
N MET A 220 -2.95 12.72 11.04
CA MET A 220 -4.15 12.60 11.87
C MET A 220 -5.07 11.47 11.38
N LEU A 221 -5.08 11.13 10.08
CA LEU A 221 -5.81 9.94 9.59
C LEU A 221 -5.24 8.61 10.13
N LEU A 222 -3.98 8.58 10.59
CA LEU A 222 -3.37 7.40 11.20
C LEU A 222 -3.69 7.29 12.70
N ASP A 223 -3.85 8.43 13.38
CA ASP A 223 -3.84 8.48 14.85
C ASP A 223 -5.24 8.78 15.45
N GLU A 224 -6.04 9.64 14.82
CA GLU A 224 -7.31 10.14 15.39
C GLU A 224 -8.44 9.12 15.31
N ALA A 225 -9.33 9.11 16.30
CA ALA A 225 -10.49 8.20 16.33
C ALA A 225 -11.46 8.49 15.17
N GLU A 226 -11.70 9.77 14.88
CA GLU A 226 -12.66 10.24 13.91
C GLU A 226 -12.06 11.31 12.98
N VAL A 227 -12.64 11.45 11.79
CA VAL A 227 -12.22 12.48 10.84
C VAL A 227 -12.89 13.81 11.18
N ALA A 228 -12.12 14.75 11.74
CA ALA A 228 -12.60 16.09 12.08
C ALA A 228 -12.81 16.99 10.84
N GLU A 229 -13.71 17.97 10.94
CA GLU A 229 -14.01 18.91 9.85
C GLU A 229 -12.78 19.72 9.41
N GLY A 230 -11.91 20.08 10.35
CA GLY A 230 -10.63 20.74 10.04
C GLY A 230 -9.73 19.89 9.15
N MET A 231 -9.65 18.57 9.40
CA MET A 231 -8.91 17.63 8.56
C MET A 231 -9.51 17.56 7.16
N LEU A 232 -10.84 17.49 7.05
CA LEU A 232 -11.55 17.47 5.77
C LEU A 232 -11.24 18.72 4.94
N SER A 233 -11.28 19.91 5.56
CA SER A 233 -10.96 21.17 4.90
C SER A 233 -9.51 21.22 4.41
N THR A 234 -8.56 20.81 5.25
CA THR A 234 -7.13 20.77 4.90
C THR A 234 -6.88 19.80 3.73
N LEU A 235 -7.43 18.58 3.79
CA LEU A 235 -7.30 17.59 2.71
C LEU A 235 -8.05 18.00 1.44
N ALA A 236 -9.15 18.76 1.55
CA ALA A 236 -9.81 19.37 0.39
C ALA A 236 -8.90 20.38 -0.31
N SER A 237 -8.16 21.20 0.44
CA SER A 237 -7.18 22.12 -0.15
C SER A 237 -6.03 21.38 -0.86
N PHE A 238 -5.62 20.21 -0.34
CA PHE A 238 -4.64 19.34 -1.00
C PHE A 238 -5.14 18.81 -2.35
N VAL A 239 -6.42 18.41 -2.41
CA VAL A 239 -7.06 18.03 -3.69
C VAL A 239 -7.13 19.22 -4.64
N CYS A 240 -7.44 20.41 -4.13
CA CYS A 240 -7.45 21.61 -4.96
C CYS A 240 -6.08 21.88 -5.59
N ALA A 241 -4.99 21.72 -4.84
CA ALA A 241 -3.63 21.85 -5.38
C ALA A 241 -3.35 20.85 -6.52
N ALA A 242 -3.91 19.64 -6.45
CA ALA A 242 -3.72 18.62 -7.48
C ALA A 242 -4.47 18.88 -8.79
N TYR A 243 -5.66 19.49 -8.70
CA TYR A 243 -6.49 19.79 -9.87
C TYR A 243 -6.30 21.21 -10.40
N SER A 244 -5.61 22.09 -9.66
CA SER A 244 -5.41 23.48 -10.07
C SER A 244 -4.52 23.58 -11.31
N PRO A 245 -4.94 24.34 -12.34
CA PRO A 245 -4.08 24.69 -13.45
C PRO A 245 -2.83 25.45 -12.97
N LYS A 246 -1.73 25.35 -13.74
CA LYS A 246 -0.48 26.03 -13.39
C LYS A 246 -0.70 27.53 -13.19
N GLY A 247 -0.21 28.06 -12.07
CA GLY A 247 -0.31 29.49 -11.72
C GLY A 247 -1.65 29.90 -11.08
N ILE A 248 -2.59 28.97 -10.92
CA ILE A 248 -3.86 29.22 -10.24
C ILE A 248 -3.79 28.64 -8.82
N ASN A 249 -4.23 29.43 -7.84
CA ASN A 249 -4.29 29.02 -6.44
C ASN A 249 -5.71 29.21 -5.90
N ILE A 250 -6.57 28.21 -6.12
CA ILE A 250 -7.91 28.14 -5.54
C ILE A 250 -7.87 27.05 -4.48
N LYS A 251 -8.31 27.36 -3.26
CA LYS A 251 -8.19 26.44 -2.12
C LYS A 251 -9.47 25.66 -1.80
N THR A 252 -10.62 26.07 -2.34
CA THR A 252 -11.90 25.40 -2.08
C THR A 252 -12.37 24.58 -3.27
N ILE A 253 -12.90 23.39 -2.99
CA ILE A 253 -13.39 22.47 -4.02
C ILE A 253 -14.53 23.09 -4.84
N PRO A 254 -15.55 23.76 -4.25
CA PRO A 254 -16.63 24.37 -5.03
C PRO A 254 -16.13 25.44 -6.01
N GLU A 255 -15.25 26.35 -5.56
CA GLU A 255 -14.69 27.40 -6.41
C GLU A 255 -13.82 26.82 -7.51
N LEU A 256 -13.00 25.80 -7.22
CA LEU A 256 -12.14 25.18 -8.22
C LEU A 256 -12.95 24.44 -9.27
N ARG A 257 -13.99 23.70 -8.86
CA ARG A 257 -14.93 23.04 -9.78
C ARG A 257 -15.58 24.07 -10.70
N TRP A 258 -16.07 25.17 -10.15
CA TRP A 258 -16.68 26.26 -10.93
C TRP A 258 -15.69 26.89 -11.91
N TYR A 259 -14.47 27.18 -11.46
CA TYR A 259 -13.41 27.73 -12.30
C TYR A 259 -13.08 26.81 -13.48
N ILE A 260 -12.83 25.53 -13.21
CA ILE A 260 -12.48 24.55 -14.25
C ILE A 260 -13.64 24.37 -15.23
N PHE A 261 -14.87 24.28 -14.73
CA PHE A 261 -16.06 24.17 -15.57
C PHE A 261 -16.21 25.36 -16.52
N CYS A 262 -16.15 26.59 -16.01
CA CYS A 262 -16.36 27.79 -16.79
C CYS A 262 -15.20 28.10 -17.75
N LYS A 263 -13.95 28.00 -17.30
CA LYS A 263 -12.77 28.39 -18.08
C LYS A 263 -12.32 27.34 -19.08
N HIS A 264 -12.46 26.06 -18.73
CA HIS A 264 -11.94 24.97 -19.55
C HIS A 264 -13.05 24.15 -20.23
N ARG A 265 -14.33 24.50 -20.04
CA ARG A 265 -15.49 23.73 -20.52
C ARG A 265 -15.34 22.24 -20.23
N ALA A 266 -14.83 21.94 -19.04
CA ALA A 266 -14.41 20.61 -18.67
C ALA A 266 -15.64 19.69 -18.47
N GLU A 267 -15.54 18.49 -19.03
CA GLU A 267 -16.47 17.40 -18.76
C GLU A 267 -16.39 16.95 -17.29
N SER A 268 -17.43 16.28 -16.80
CA SER A 268 -17.58 15.94 -15.38
C SER A 268 -16.41 15.12 -14.82
N ASP A 269 -15.76 14.30 -15.65
CA ASP A 269 -14.64 13.43 -15.26
C ASP A 269 -13.29 14.17 -15.14
N LYS A 270 -13.22 15.44 -15.57
CA LYS A 270 -12.07 16.35 -15.46
C LYS A 270 -12.16 17.26 -14.23
N LEU A 271 -13.29 17.26 -13.52
CA LEU A 271 -13.48 18.05 -12.31
C LEU A 271 -12.92 17.29 -11.09
N PRO A 272 -12.37 17.99 -10.07
CA PRO A 272 -12.10 17.37 -8.78
C PRO A 272 -13.40 16.83 -8.18
N PRO A 273 -13.38 15.85 -7.25
CA PRO A 273 -14.61 15.32 -6.65
C PRO A 273 -15.45 16.41 -5.98
N THR A 274 -16.74 16.16 -5.78
CA THR A 274 -17.57 17.01 -4.91
C THR A 274 -17.10 16.88 -3.46
N LEU A 275 -17.44 17.85 -2.60
CA LEU A 275 -17.14 17.74 -1.16
C LEU A 275 -17.79 16.48 -0.54
N GLY A 276 -19.02 16.15 -0.93
CA GLY A 276 -19.70 14.93 -0.47
C GLY A 276 -18.96 13.65 -0.86
N ALA A 277 -18.48 13.55 -2.10
CA ALA A 277 -17.70 12.40 -2.55
C ALA A 277 -16.32 12.34 -1.89
N LEU A 278 -15.67 13.50 -1.73
CA LEU A 278 -14.36 13.59 -1.08
C LEU A 278 -14.44 13.19 0.40
N LYS A 279 -15.48 13.61 1.13
CA LYS A 279 -15.69 13.21 2.52
C LYS A 279 -15.77 11.70 2.65
N GLN A 280 -16.60 11.04 1.84
CA GLN A 280 -16.73 9.58 1.85
C GLN A 280 -15.42 8.88 1.48
N HIS A 281 -14.65 9.46 0.55
CA HIS A 281 -13.31 8.97 0.23
C HIS A 281 -12.35 9.06 1.41
N ILE A 282 -12.31 10.20 2.10
CA ILE A 282 -11.44 10.40 3.28
C ILE A 282 -11.81 9.43 4.40
N LEU A 283 -13.10 9.18 4.64
CA LEU A 283 -13.54 8.21 5.65
C LEU A 283 -13.06 6.79 5.34
N ARG A 284 -13.08 6.36 4.07
CA ARG A 284 -12.54 5.04 3.70
C ARG A 284 -11.02 4.98 3.82
N VAL A 285 -10.34 6.07 3.45
CA VAL A 285 -8.89 6.19 3.65
C VAL A 285 -8.56 6.08 5.14
N HIS A 286 -9.33 6.73 6.00
CA HIS A 286 -9.21 6.65 7.46
C HIS A 286 -9.25 5.20 7.97
N VAL A 287 -10.22 4.40 7.51
CA VAL A 287 -10.28 2.97 7.87
C VAL A 287 -8.98 2.24 7.52
N GLN A 288 -8.48 2.40 6.29
CA GLN A 288 -7.25 1.71 5.89
C GLN A 288 -6.02 2.21 6.64
N THR A 289 -5.92 3.51 6.85
CA THR A 289 -4.75 4.11 7.50
C THR A 289 -4.67 3.77 8.97
N ARG A 290 -5.81 3.54 9.63
CA ARG A 290 -5.89 3.05 11.01
C ARG A 290 -5.38 1.62 11.18
N ILE A 291 -5.54 0.76 10.16
CA ILE A 291 -4.94 -0.58 10.13
C ILE A 291 -3.42 -0.45 9.99
N TRP A 292 -2.98 0.36 9.03
CA TRP A 292 -1.56 0.56 8.72
C TRP A 292 -0.78 1.31 9.80
N ALA A 293 -1.42 2.21 10.55
CA ALA A 293 -0.82 2.93 11.67
C ALA A 293 -0.33 1.97 12.77
N GLN A 294 -1.00 0.83 12.89
CA GLN A 294 -0.76 -0.17 13.92
C GLN A 294 0.11 -1.32 13.42
N ALA A 295 0.82 -1.14 12.30
CA ALA A 295 1.62 -2.20 11.68
C ALA A 295 2.79 -2.68 12.54
N ALA A 296 3.25 -1.88 13.51
CA ALA A 296 4.30 -2.27 14.44
C ALA A 296 3.78 -2.85 15.77
N ILE A 297 2.46 -2.89 15.97
CA ILE A 297 1.82 -3.23 17.25
C ILE A 297 1.23 -4.64 17.16
N ALA A 298 1.64 -5.54 18.06
CA ALA A 298 1.19 -6.93 18.07
C ALA A 298 -0.32 -7.09 18.29
N LEU A 299 -0.87 -6.34 19.26
CA LEU A 299 -2.30 -6.31 19.58
C LEU A 299 -2.87 -4.98 19.11
N GLN A 300 -3.37 -4.98 17.88
CA GLN A 300 -4.03 -3.86 17.24
C GLN A 300 -5.35 -3.55 17.94
N ASP A 301 -5.60 -2.26 18.20
CA ASP A 301 -6.88 -1.73 18.64
C ASP A 301 -7.96 -1.96 17.58
N PRO A 302 -9.24 -2.02 18.00
CA PRO A 302 -10.36 -2.13 17.08
C PRO A 302 -10.33 -1.05 16.00
N GLN A 303 -10.54 -1.48 14.75
CA GLN A 303 -10.57 -0.59 13.60
C GLN A 303 -11.87 0.23 13.57
N PRO A 304 -11.87 1.43 12.95
CA PRO A 304 -13.10 2.20 12.76
C PRO A 304 -14.13 1.37 12.01
N ASP A 305 -15.39 1.38 12.46
CA ASP A 305 -16.45 0.62 11.80
C ASP A 305 -16.62 1.12 10.35
N PRO A 306 -16.40 0.27 9.34
CA PRO A 306 -16.57 0.65 7.94
C PRO A 306 -17.96 1.22 7.62
N LEU A 307 -19.01 0.76 8.30
CA LEU A 307 -20.39 1.22 8.07
C LEU A 307 -20.60 2.68 8.48
N HIS A 308 -19.81 3.18 9.43
CA HIS A 308 -19.78 4.58 9.82
C HIS A 308 -18.70 5.37 9.06
N ASN A 309 -17.85 4.70 8.29
CA ASN A 309 -16.68 5.28 7.63
C ASN A 309 -16.66 5.04 6.12
N GLY A 310 -17.78 5.34 5.46
CA GLY A 310 -17.85 5.45 4.01
C GLY A 310 -18.05 4.13 3.27
N TYR A 311 -18.58 3.11 3.96
CA TYR A 311 -19.12 1.89 3.38
C TYR A 311 -20.58 1.67 3.79
N PHE A 312 -21.30 0.88 3.00
CA PHE A 312 -22.60 0.33 3.35
C PHE A 312 -22.61 -1.17 3.05
N ARG A 313 -23.56 -1.91 3.63
CA ARG A 313 -23.74 -3.35 3.36
C ARG A 313 -25.00 -3.60 2.55
N ASP A 314 -24.87 -4.36 1.48
CA ASP A 314 -25.98 -4.90 0.70
C ASP A 314 -25.92 -6.43 0.59
N SER A 315 -26.74 -7.02 -0.29
CA SER A 315 -26.82 -8.48 -0.48
C SER A 315 -25.53 -9.11 -0.99
N ASP A 316 -24.68 -8.36 -1.68
CA ASP A 316 -23.43 -8.86 -2.26
C ASP A 316 -22.22 -8.64 -1.34
N GLY A 317 -22.43 -7.94 -0.22
CA GLY A 317 -21.40 -7.66 0.78
C GLY A 317 -21.23 -6.17 1.04
N MET A 318 -20.00 -5.79 1.40
CA MET A 318 -19.67 -4.40 1.74
C MET A 318 -19.29 -3.61 0.48
N LYS A 319 -19.91 -2.45 0.29
CA LYS A 319 -19.70 -1.58 -0.87
C LYS A 319 -19.37 -0.15 -0.43
N PRO A 320 -18.55 0.59 -1.19
CA PRO A 320 -18.18 1.95 -0.83
C PRO A 320 -19.33 2.93 -1.08
N THR A 321 -19.59 3.81 -0.11
CA THR A 321 -20.50 4.95 -0.26
C THR A 321 -19.84 6.00 -1.16
N THR A 322 -20.42 6.31 -2.32
CA THR A 322 -19.78 7.19 -3.31
C THR A 322 -19.98 8.67 -3.01
N THR A 323 -21.16 9.08 -2.53
CA THR A 323 -21.49 10.44 -2.11
C THR A 323 -22.82 10.43 -1.36
N GLU A 324 -22.98 11.29 -0.34
CA GLU A 324 -24.27 11.54 0.32
C GLU A 324 -25.01 12.75 -0.28
N VAL A 325 -24.33 13.48 -1.17
CA VAL A 325 -24.85 14.67 -1.83
C VAL A 325 -25.19 14.35 -3.28
N LEU A 326 -26.35 14.80 -3.74
CA LEU A 326 -26.78 14.65 -5.13
C LEU A 326 -25.79 15.30 -6.09
N SER A 327 -25.51 14.64 -7.22
CA SER A 327 -24.59 15.12 -8.25
C SER A 327 -25.01 16.45 -8.90
N ALA A 328 -26.29 16.81 -8.80
CA ALA A 328 -26.86 18.08 -9.23
C ALA A 328 -28.10 18.44 -8.38
N PRO A 329 -28.53 19.72 -8.33
CA PRO A 329 -29.81 20.10 -7.73
C PRO A 329 -30.97 19.25 -8.27
N LYS A 330 -31.91 18.86 -7.40
CA LYS A 330 -33.08 18.02 -7.75
C LYS A 330 -33.83 18.51 -9.00
N VAL A 331 -33.89 19.82 -9.21
CA VAL A 331 -34.53 20.45 -10.38
C VAL A 331 -33.82 20.09 -11.69
N GLN A 332 -32.48 20.05 -11.71
CA GLN A 332 -31.71 19.67 -12.89
C GLN A 332 -31.75 18.15 -13.14
N CYS A 333 -31.78 17.33 -12.08
CA CYS A 333 -31.96 15.89 -12.22
C CYS A 333 -33.32 15.52 -12.85
N ARG A 334 -34.38 16.29 -12.57
CA ARG A 334 -35.70 16.09 -13.17
C ARG A 334 -35.75 16.43 -14.67
N LEU A 335 -34.98 17.42 -15.11
CA LEU A 335 -34.89 17.82 -16.53
C LEU A 335 -34.12 16.80 -17.40
N ALA A 336 -33.28 15.97 -16.78
CA ALA A 336 -32.49 14.94 -17.47
C ALA A 336 -33.24 13.61 -17.68
N VAL A 337 -34.43 13.46 -17.10
CA VAL A 337 -35.31 12.33 -17.40
C VAL A 337 -36.11 12.72 -18.63
N PRO A 338 -35.94 12.05 -19.79
CA PRO A 338 -36.81 12.33 -20.92
C PRO A 338 -38.24 12.01 -20.49
N GLU A 339 -39.13 13.00 -20.54
CA GLU A 339 -40.57 12.73 -20.54
C GLU A 339 -40.81 11.75 -21.69
N ARG A 340 -41.07 10.47 -21.36
CA ARG A 340 -41.67 9.56 -22.32
C ARG A 340 -43.08 10.11 -22.58
N ARG A 341 -43.22 10.86 -23.66
CA ARG A 341 -44.51 11.08 -24.31
C ARG A 341 -44.76 9.95 -25.29
#